data_AF-A0AAV4FBZ9-F1
#
_entry.id   AF-A0AAV4FBZ9-F1
#
_cell.length_a   1.000
_cell.length_b   1.000
_cell.length_c   1.000
_cell.angle_alpha   90.00
_cell.angle_beta   90.00
_cell.angle_gamma   90.00
#
_symmetry.space_group_name_H-M   'P 1'
#
loop_
_entity.id
_entity.type
_entity.pdbx_description
1 polymer ?
#
loop_
_entity_poly.entity_id
_entity_poly.type
_entity_poly.pdbx_seq_one_letter_code
_entity_poly.pdbx_strand_id
1 'polypeptide(L)'
;MEALALYSFTAEREDELSFSQGAVLKIYDLAKQAESGWFKAEKDGNEGKVPKNYVQIKTQDWFFPEADEGEATEMLKDTPDGTFLVYENQNEFTLTVRFQGGLHSFKVLRDSNGKYFLWLVKFNSVNELIDYHKTSSVSRTQDIFLVSSVKALIMAIVMMLRRRTRKKRKKKKKKKKEKRKKKKKKMMMMMMTMMMMMMDDDDDDDDDDDDDDREQ
;
A
#
# COMPACT_ATOMS: atom_id res chain seq x y z
N MET A 1 17.62 0.95 10.71
CA MET A 1 17.08 0.81 9.33
C MET A 1 18.11 1.28 8.30
N GLU A 2 18.02 0.84 7.05
CA GLU A 2 18.86 1.39 5.97
C GLU A 2 18.21 2.61 5.31
N ALA A 3 18.99 3.61 4.93
CA ALA A 3 18.58 4.72 4.09
C ALA A 3 19.57 4.92 2.93
N LEU A 4 19.07 5.40 1.79
CA LEU A 4 19.87 5.80 0.64
C LEU A 4 20.08 7.32 0.68
N ALA A 5 21.33 7.78 0.60
CA ALA A 5 21.64 9.19 0.42
C ALA A 5 21.18 9.67 -0.96
N LEU A 6 20.22 10.60 -0.99
CA LEU A 6 19.72 11.22 -2.23
C LEU A 6 20.68 12.27 -2.78
N TYR A 7 21.43 12.93 -1.90
CA TYR A 7 22.42 13.95 -2.20
C TYR A 7 23.67 13.73 -1.34
N SER A 8 24.78 14.37 -1.69
CA SER A 8 25.95 14.44 -0.81
C SER A 8 25.73 15.48 0.29
N PHE A 9 26.30 15.26 1.46
CA PHE A 9 26.28 16.17 2.60
C PHE A 9 27.65 16.21 3.27
N THR A 10 28.09 17.41 3.62
CA THR A 10 29.32 17.65 4.36
C THR A 10 28.93 18.18 5.73
N ALA A 11 29.42 17.54 6.79
CA ALA A 11 29.19 17.98 8.16
C ALA A 11 29.78 19.37 8.39
N GLU A 12 28.97 20.28 8.93
CA GLU A 12 29.38 21.61 9.39
C GLU A 12 29.68 21.62 10.90
N ARG A 13 29.20 20.60 11.62
CA ARG A 13 29.32 20.44 13.07
C ARG A 13 29.93 19.10 13.45
N GLU A 14 30.57 19.03 14.62
CA GLU A 14 31.16 17.79 15.16
C GLU A 14 30.13 16.67 15.41
N ASP A 15 28.85 17.03 15.60
CA ASP A 15 27.75 16.07 15.81
C ASP A 15 27.06 15.59 14.52
N GLU A 16 27.58 15.97 13.35
CA GLU A 16 27.05 15.64 12.02
C GLU A 16 27.93 14.63 11.27
N LEU A 17 27.33 13.84 10.39
CA LEU A 17 28.00 12.78 9.62
C LEU A 17 28.06 13.15 8.13
N SER A 18 29.26 13.28 7.57
CA SER A 18 29.48 13.48 6.13
C SER A 18 29.20 12.21 5.30
N PHE A 19 28.57 12.35 4.14
CA PHE A 19 28.31 11.25 3.21
C PHE A 19 28.16 11.70 1.76
N SER A 20 28.41 10.77 0.82
CA SER A 20 28.23 11.00 -0.61
C SER A 20 26.85 10.54 -1.07
N GLN A 21 26.31 11.17 -2.12
CA GLN A 21 25.13 10.70 -2.84
C GLN A 21 25.27 9.22 -3.23
N GLY A 22 24.20 8.45 -3.06
CA GLY A 22 24.18 7.00 -3.31
C GLY A 22 24.73 6.14 -2.18
N ALA A 23 25.33 6.71 -1.13
CA ALA A 23 25.75 5.96 0.05
C ALA A 23 24.55 5.30 0.77
N VAL A 24 24.79 4.12 1.36
CA VAL A 24 23.84 3.47 2.26
C VAL A 24 24.23 3.82 3.70
N LEU A 25 23.26 4.35 4.46
CA LEU A 25 23.43 4.79 5.85
C LEU A 25 22.57 3.90 6.77
N LYS A 26 23.08 3.56 7.96
CA LYS A 26 22.27 2.89 9.00
C LYS A 26 21.64 3.95 9.89
N ILE A 27 20.33 4.16 9.77
CA ILE A 27 19.54 5.08 10.60
C ILE A 27 19.07 4.41 11.89
N TYR A 28 19.15 5.12 13.02
CA TYR A 28 18.72 4.70 14.36
C TYR A 28 17.55 5.55 14.90
N ASP A 29 16.84 5.03 15.91
CA ASP A 29 15.82 5.75 16.70
C ASP A 29 14.73 6.45 15.85
N LEU A 30 14.21 5.77 14.80
CA LEU A 30 13.31 6.41 13.83
C LEU A 30 12.05 7.00 14.48
N ALA A 31 11.48 6.29 15.47
CA ALA A 31 10.30 6.73 16.20
C ALA A 31 10.57 7.99 17.04
N LYS A 32 11.65 8.01 17.83
CA LYS A 32 11.99 9.13 18.73
C LYS A 32 12.39 10.40 18.00
N GLN A 33 12.90 10.26 16.77
CA GLN A 33 13.43 11.39 16.01
C GLN A 33 12.44 11.98 15.02
N ALA A 34 11.19 11.49 14.96
CA ALA A 34 10.14 11.91 14.04
C ALA A 34 9.93 13.45 13.99
N GLU A 35 10.06 14.14 15.13
CA GLU A 35 9.86 15.60 15.24
C GLU A 35 11.08 16.45 14.87
N SER A 36 12.30 15.89 14.92
CA SER A 36 13.51 16.65 14.59
C SER A 36 13.75 16.74 13.08
N GLY A 37 14.50 17.73 12.59
CA GLY A 37 14.90 17.82 11.17
C GLY A 37 15.97 16.79 10.74
N TRP A 38 16.41 15.94 11.66
CA TRP A 38 17.61 15.12 11.53
C TRP A 38 17.35 13.64 11.83
N PHE A 39 18.26 12.78 11.39
CA PHE A 39 18.36 11.39 11.81
C PHE A 39 19.75 11.12 12.40
N LYS A 40 19.86 10.30 13.45
CA LYS A 40 21.12 9.70 13.86
C LYS A 40 21.44 8.53 12.92
N ALA A 41 22.64 8.52 12.36
CA ALA A 41 23.10 7.54 11.39
C ALA A 41 24.50 7.02 11.70
N GLU A 42 24.83 5.83 11.18
CA GLU A 42 26.17 5.27 11.09
C GLU A 42 26.57 5.04 9.62
N LYS A 43 27.82 5.40 9.28
CA LYS A 43 28.49 5.05 8.03
C LYS A 43 29.94 4.65 8.32
N ASP A 44 30.32 3.46 7.88
CA ASP A 44 31.69 2.91 8.01
C ASP A 44 32.26 2.99 9.45
N GLY A 45 31.40 2.76 10.45
CA GLY A 45 31.73 2.82 11.88
C GLY A 45 31.68 4.22 12.50
N ASN A 46 31.52 5.28 11.71
CA ASN A 46 31.35 6.65 12.20
C ASN A 46 29.87 6.96 12.42
N GLU A 47 29.51 7.45 13.60
CA GLU A 47 28.14 7.90 13.92
C GLU A 47 28.02 9.42 13.90
N GLY A 48 26.85 9.94 13.51
CA GLY A 48 26.52 11.36 13.60
C GLY A 48 25.11 11.66 13.07
N LYS A 49 24.73 12.94 13.04
CA LYS A 49 23.43 13.39 12.52
C LYS A 49 23.48 13.61 11.01
N VAL A 50 22.40 13.26 10.32
CA VAL A 50 22.19 13.49 8.88
C VAL A 50 20.84 14.18 8.62
N PRO A 51 20.73 15.12 7.66
CA PRO A 51 19.46 15.79 7.40
C PRO A 51 18.42 14.83 6.83
N LYS A 52 17.17 14.87 7.34
CA LYS A 52 16.10 13.96 6.88
C LYS A 52 15.79 14.08 5.40
N ASN A 53 15.83 15.29 4.86
CA ASN A 53 15.55 15.61 3.45
C ASN A 53 16.68 15.18 2.49
N TYR A 54 17.84 14.76 3.01
CA TYR A 54 18.97 14.27 2.22
C TYR A 54 18.96 12.75 2.06
N VAL A 55 18.09 12.02 2.79
CA VAL A 55 18.11 10.56 2.84
C VAL A 55 16.71 9.97 2.63
N GLN A 56 16.64 8.92 1.81
CA GLN A 56 15.43 8.12 1.65
C GLN A 56 15.56 6.86 2.51
N ILE A 57 14.83 6.79 3.63
CA ILE A 57 14.70 5.55 4.39
C ILE A 57 14.10 4.48 3.47
N LYS A 58 14.78 3.33 3.38
CA LYS A 58 14.22 2.12 2.78
C LYS A 58 13.22 1.54 3.77
N THR A 59 11.98 2.01 3.72
CA THR A 59 10.91 1.46 4.55
C THR A 59 10.67 0.01 4.14
N GLN A 60 10.77 -0.89 5.11
CA GLN A 60 10.54 -2.31 4.90
C GLN A 60 9.09 -2.66 5.24
N ASP A 61 8.45 -3.49 4.42
CA ASP A 61 7.06 -3.90 4.64
C ASP A 61 6.88 -4.73 5.93
N TRP A 62 7.97 -5.28 6.47
CA TRP A 62 7.99 -5.98 7.75
C TRP A 62 8.34 -5.10 8.96
N PHE A 63 8.82 -3.86 8.78
CA PHE A 63 9.30 -3.02 9.90
C PHE A 63 8.26 -2.00 10.39
N PHE A 64 8.00 -1.97 11.69
CA PHE A 64 7.04 -1.11 12.38
C PHE A 64 7.75 -0.40 13.56
N PRO A 65 8.35 0.79 13.36
CA PRO A 65 9.17 1.44 14.40
C PRO A 65 8.38 1.88 15.65
N GLU A 66 7.07 2.09 15.50
CA GLU A 66 6.20 2.63 16.55
C GLU A 66 5.37 1.55 17.26
N ALA A 67 5.44 0.29 16.81
CA ALA A 67 4.60 -0.79 17.35
C ALA A 67 5.15 -1.34 18.67
N ASP A 68 4.24 -1.77 19.54
CA ASP A 68 4.55 -2.53 20.75
C ASP A 68 4.15 -4.02 20.64
N GLU A 69 4.34 -4.79 21.71
CA GLU A 69 4.01 -6.22 21.75
C GLU A 69 2.50 -6.49 21.67
N GLY A 70 1.65 -5.60 22.20
CA GLY A 70 0.19 -5.71 22.14
C GLY A 70 -0.34 -5.43 20.74
N GLU A 71 0.16 -4.37 20.10
CA GLU A 71 -0.13 -4.08 18.69
C GLU A 71 0.37 -5.21 17.78
N ALA A 72 1.61 -5.67 17.98
CA ALA A 72 2.16 -6.80 17.23
C ALA A 72 1.31 -8.07 17.38
N THR A 73 0.78 -8.31 18.59
CA THR A 73 -0.08 -9.45 18.89
C THR A 73 -1.40 -9.38 18.13
N GLU A 74 -2.13 -8.27 18.22
CA GLU A 74 -3.41 -8.11 17.53
C GLU A 74 -3.23 -8.11 16.00
N MET A 75 -2.13 -7.56 15.50
CA MET A 75 -1.78 -7.56 14.07
C MET A 75 -1.45 -8.96 13.49
N LEU A 76 -1.01 -9.91 14.31
CA LEU A 76 -0.62 -11.27 13.87
C LEU A 76 -1.64 -12.37 14.20
N LYS A 77 -2.55 -12.12 15.15
CA LYS A 77 -3.51 -13.09 15.71
C LYS A 77 -4.23 -13.98 14.68
N ASP A 78 -4.81 -13.38 13.65
CA ASP A 78 -5.60 -14.08 12.62
C ASP A 78 -4.85 -14.20 11.28
N THR A 79 -3.52 -14.22 11.33
CA THR A 79 -2.66 -14.36 10.13
C THR A 79 -2.21 -15.81 9.91
N PRO A 80 -1.80 -16.19 8.68
CA PRO A 80 -1.19 -17.50 8.41
C PRO A 80 0.16 -17.67 9.12
N ASP A 81 0.56 -18.91 9.36
CA ASP A 81 1.89 -19.24 9.88
C ASP A 81 3.02 -18.70 8.97
N GLY A 82 4.12 -18.29 9.59
CA GLY A 82 5.23 -17.59 8.94
C GLY A 82 4.93 -16.12 8.61
N THR A 83 3.76 -15.59 8.98
CA THR A 83 3.53 -14.13 8.94
C THR A 83 4.32 -13.47 10.07
N PHE A 84 5.03 -12.38 9.77
CA PHE A 84 5.91 -11.72 10.74
C PHE A 84 5.91 -10.20 10.62
N LEU A 85 6.45 -9.57 11.66
CA LEU A 85 6.86 -8.18 11.70
C LEU A 85 8.09 -8.00 12.60
N VAL A 86 8.76 -6.85 12.46
CA VAL A 86 9.86 -6.40 13.32
C VAL A 86 9.51 -5.02 13.84
N TYR A 87 9.69 -4.77 15.13
CA TYR A 87 9.50 -3.47 15.77
C TYR A 87 10.70 -3.08 16.64
N GLU A 88 10.77 -1.83 17.07
CA GLU A 88 11.82 -1.29 17.92
C GLU A 88 11.30 -1.16 19.35
N ASN A 89 11.88 -1.93 20.28
CA ASN A 89 11.53 -1.91 21.70
C ASN A 89 12.77 -1.56 22.53
N GLN A 90 12.72 -0.45 23.27
CA GLN A 90 13.83 -0.01 24.14
C GLN A 90 15.23 0.00 23.44
N ASN A 91 15.29 0.50 22.20
CA ASN A 91 16.50 0.56 21.34
C ASN A 91 17.01 -0.79 20.82
N GLU A 92 16.24 -1.86 20.96
CA GLU A 92 16.52 -3.19 20.42
C GLU A 92 15.42 -3.59 19.42
N PHE A 93 15.72 -4.45 18.45
CA PHE A 93 14.70 -4.93 17.52
C PHE A 93 14.08 -6.23 18.02
N THR A 94 12.75 -6.33 17.98
CA THR A 94 12.01 -7.56 18.26
C THR A 94 11.36 -8.06 16.96
N LEU A 95 11.65 -9.30 16.59
CA LEU A 95 11.01 -10.03 15.50
C LEU A 95 9.90 -10.90 16.08
N THR A 96 8.64 -10.67 15.69
CA THR A 96 7.51 -11.52 16.10
C THR A 96 6.92 -12.23 14.89
N VAL A 97 6.71 -13.54 15.01
CA VAL A 97 6.21 -14.42 13.94
C VAL A 97 5.07 -15.30 14.43
N ARG A 98 4.05 -15.47 13.58
CA ARG A 98 2.92 -16.37 13.75
C ARG A 98 3.35 -17.82 13.45
N PHE A 99 3.12 -18.74 14.38
CA PHE A 99 3.43 -20.16 14.16
C PHE A 99 2.56 -21.07 15.05
N GLN A 100 1.94 -22.09 14.44
CA GLN A 100 1.15 -23.15 15.09
C GLN A 100 0.12 -22.62 16.11
N GLY A 101 -0.58 -21.54 15.75
CA GLY A 101 -1.60 -20.93 16.61
C GLY A 101 -1.07 -20.04 17.74
N GLY A 102 0.25 -19.98 17.95
CA GLY A 102 0.93 -19.07 18.87
C GLY A 102 1.64 -17.90 18.17
N LEU A 103 2.24 -17.01 18.95
CA LEU A 103 3.18 -15.99 18.49
C LEU A 103 4.53 -16.23 19.17
N HIS A 104 5.61 -16.08 18.41
CA HIS A 104 6.96 -16.27 18.89
C HIS A 104 7.75 -14.98 18.67
N SER A 105 8.19 -14.36 19.75
CA SER A 105 8.98 -13.12 19.75
C SER A 105 10.45 -13.43 19.99
N PHE A 106 11.32 -12.94 19.11
CA PHE A 106 12.76 -13.11 19.14
C PHE A 106 13.44 -11.74 19.21
N LYS A 107 14.25 -11.52 20.25
CA LYS A 107 15.07 -10.32 20.39
C LYS A 107 16.27 -10.42 19.44
N VAL A 108 16.40 -9.45 18.54
CA VAL A 108 17.56 -9.32 17.64
C VAL A 108 18.70 -8.67 18.42
N LEU A 109 19.77 -9.44 18.59
CA LEU A 109 20.97 -9.00 19.28
C LEU A 109 21.92 -8.26 18.32
N ARG A 110 22.72 -7.34 18.86
CA ARG A 110 23.78 -6.62 18.14
C ARG A 110 25.09 -6.80 18.90
N ASP A 111 26.19 -7.16 18.22
CA ASP A 111 27.51 -7.22 18.84
C ASP A 111 28.26 -5.88 18.79
N SER A 112 29.43 -5.82 19.44
CA SER A 112 30.31 -4.63 19.45
C SER A 112 30.84 -4.24 18.07
N ASN A 113 30.83 -5.14 17.10
CA ASN A 113 31.18 -4.87 15.70
C ASN A 113 29.96 -4.44 14.88
N GLY A 114 28.83 -4.19 15.54
CA GLY A 114 27.59 -3.74 14.95
C GLY A 114 26.84 -4.79 14.13
N LYS A 115 27.17 -6.09 14.26
CA LYS A 115 26.54 -7.20 13.54
C LYS A 115 25.27 -7.65 14.25
N TYR A 116 24.23 -7.96 13.48
CA TYR A 116 22.93 -8.41 13.98
C TYR A 116 22.81 -9.94 13.98
N PHE A 117 22.14 -10.53 14.97
CA PHE A 117 21.92 -11.98 15.05
C PHE A 117 20.73 -12.35 15.95
N LEU A 118 20.14 -13.54 15.71
CA LEU A 118 19.28 -14.22 16.68
C LEU A 118 20.05 -15.28 17.48
N TRP A 119 20.99 -15.96 16.82
CA TRP A 119 21.72 -17.12 17.34
C TRP A 119 23.21 -17.05 16.99
N LEU A 120 23.74 -18.03 16.25
CA LEU A 120 25.17 -18.13 15.91
C LEU A 120 25.55 -17.33 14.64
N VAL A 121 24.62 -17.19 13.68
CA VAL A 121 24.87 -16.53 12.40
C VAL A 121 24.68 -15.02 12.52
N LYS A 122 25.66 -14.26 12.01
CA LYS A 122 25.75 -12.80 12.15
C LYS A 122 25.65 -12.09 10.79
N PHE A 123 24.96 -10.95 10.78
CA PHE A 123 24.58 -10.20 9.58
C PHE A 123 25.00 -8.72 9.69
N ASN A 124 25.19 -8.03 8.56
CA ASN A 124 25.54 -6.60 8.50
C ASN A 124 24.34 -5.69 8.79
N SER A 125 23.13 -6.17 8.49
CA SER A 125 21.88 -5.45 8.74
C SER A 125 20.74 -6.40 9.11
N VAL A 126 19.68 -5.85 9.71
CA VAL A 126 18.44 -6.60 9.97
C VAL A 126 17.80 -7.10 8.67
N ASN A 127 18.03 -6.41 7.53
CA ASN A 127 17.50 -6.84 6.24
C ASN A 127 18.10 -8.20 5.82
N GLU A 128 19.43 -8.34 5.88
CA GLU A 128 20.13 -9.61 5.61
C GLU A 128 19.67 -10.73 6.57
N LEU A 129 19.50 -10.41 7.86
CA LEU A 129 18.98 -11.34 8.85
C LEU A 129 17.59 -11.86 8.47
N ILE A 130 16.67 -10.95 8.12
CA ILE A 130 15.30 -11.32 7.73
C ILE A 130 15.31 -12.13 6.43
N ASP A 131 16.11 -11.76 5.44
CA ASP A 131 16.21 -12.48 4.17
C ASP A 131 16.76 -13.90 4.34
N TYR A 132 17.79 -14.10 5.18
CA TYR A 132 18.30 -15.43 5.53
C TYR A 132 17.21 -16.32 6.16
N HIS A 133 16.45 -15.76 7.11
CA HIS A 133 15.42 -16.49 7.84
C HIS A 133 14.12 -16.75 7.04
N LYS A 134 14.07 -16.37 5.76
CA LYS A 134 13.03 -16.86 4.81
C LYS A 134 13.24 -18.32 4.41
N THR A 135 14.48 -18.81 4.51
CA THR A 135 14.86 -20.18 4.10
C THR A 135 15.55 -20.98 5.21
N SER A 136 15.85 -20.33 6.33
CA SER A 136 16.46 -20.92 7.52
C SER A 136 15.59 -20.64 8.75
N SER A 137 15.46 -21.60 9.67
CA SER A 137 14.56 -21.43 10.82
C SER A 137 15.02 -20.32 11.78
N VAL A 138 14.09 -19.48 12.26
CA VAL A 138 14.33 -18.53 13.36
C VAL A 138 14.39 -19.19 14.73
N SER A 139 14.00 -20.46 14.85
CA SER A 139 14.04 -21.23 16.09
C SER A 139 15.08 -22.35 16.04
N ARG A 140 15.64 -22.69 17.21
CA ARG A 140 16.56 -23.83 17.38
C ARG A 140 15.85 -25.14 17.72
N THR A 141 14.54 -25.11 17.96
CA THR A 141 13.73 -26.25 18.42
C THR A 141 12.56 -26.59 17.50
N GLN A 142 12.21 -25.69 16.57
CA GLN A 142 11.10 -25.82 15.64
C GLN A 142 11.49 -25.22 14.28
N ASP A 143 10.84 -25.67 13.20
CA ASP A 143 11.04 -25.16 11.84
C ASP A 143 10.11 -23.97 11.58
N ILE A 144 10.55 -22.76 11.98
CA ILE A 144 9.80 -21.51 11.86
C ILE A 144 10.48 -20.62 10.82
N PHE A 145 9.84 -20.40 9.67
CA PHE A 145 10.37 -19.59 8.58
C PHE A 145 9.62 -18.27 8.42
N LEU A 146 10.30 -17.24 7.94
CA LEU A 146 9.70 -15.93 7.64
C LEU A 146 9.08 -15.94 6.23
N VAL A 147 7.76 -16.05 6.14
CA VAL A 147 7.04 -16.24 4.87
C VAL A 147 6.49 -14.93 4.31
N SER A 148 5.81 -14.12 5.13
CA SER A 148 5.21 -12.86 4.65
C SER A 148 5.13 -11.77 5.71
N SER A 149 5.20 -10.51 5.30
CA SER A 149 5.06 -9.37 6.22
C SER A 149 3.59 -9.01 6.46
N VAL A 150 3.27 -8.54 7.66
CA VAL A 150 1.89 -8.10 7.96
C VAL A 150 1.42 -6.97 7.04
N LYS A 151 2.26 -5.99 6.67
CA LYS A 151 1.84 -4.92 5.75
C LYS A 151 1.46 -5.47 4.38
N ALA A 152 2.14 -6.50 3.88
CA ALA A 152 1.79 -7.12 2.59
C ALA A 152 0.38 -7.74 2.63
N LEU A 153 0.02 -8.43 3.73
CA LEU A 153 -1.33 -8.98 3.93
C LEU A 153 -2.40 -7.88 4.07
N ILE A 154 -2.16 -6.87 4.90
CA ILE A 154 -3.09 -5.73 5.08
C ILE A 154 -3.30 -5.01 3.74
N MET A 155 -2.22 -4.75 2.99
CA MET A 155 -2.29 -4.13 1.67
C MET A 155 -3.04 -5.01 0.67
N ALA A 156 -2.84 -6.33 0.66
CA ALA A 156 -3.61 -7.25 -0.17
C ALA A 156 -5.12 -7.19 0.15
N ILE A 157 -5.50 -7.18 1.43
CA ILE A 157 -6.89 -7.04 1.89
C ILE A 157 -7.48 -5.70 1.44
N VAL A 158 -6.78 -4.58 1.69
CA VAL A 158 -7.19 -3.23 1.25
C VAL A 158 -7.34 -3.16 -0.28
N MET A 159 -6.42 -3.76 -1.05
CA MET A 159 -6.54 -3.84 -2.51
C MET A 159 -7.75 -4.67 -2.94
N MET A 160 -8.04 -5.80 -2.29
CA MET A 160 -9.23 -6.61 -2.56
C MET A 160 -10.53 -5.83 -2.28
N LEU A 161 -10.60 -5.08 -1.17
CA LEU A 161 -11.73 -4.22 -0.84
C LEU A 161 -11.91 -3.08 -1.86
N ARG A 162 -10.82 -2.39 -2.24
CA ARG A 162 -10.80 -1.36 -3.30
C ARG A 162 -11.28 -1.94 -4.66
N ARG A 163 -10.88 -3.17 -5.01
CA ARG A 163 -11.37 -3.88 -6.21
C ARG A 163 -12.89 -4.14 -6.14
N ARG A 164 -13.41 -4.59 -4.99
CA ARG A 164 -14.86 -4.82 -4.76
C ARG A 164 -15.67 -3.52 -4.90
N THR A 165 -15.25 -2.41 -4.30
CA THR A 165 -15.96 -1.11 -4.42
C THR A 165 -15.89 -0.55 -5.85
N ARG A 166 -14.76 -0.67 -6.55
CA ARG A 166 -14.63 -0.28 -7.97
C ARG A 166 -15.56 -1.09 -8.88
N LYS A 167 -15.70 -2.41 -8.65
CA LYS A 167 -16.68 -3.27 -9.36
C LYS A 167 -18.13 -2.79 -9.09
N LYS A 168 -18.52 -2.53 -7.83
CA LYS A 168 -19.85 -1.98 -7.46
C LYS A 168 -20.12 -0.63 -8.15
N ARG A 169 -19.17 0.32 -8.14
CA ARG A 169 -19.28 1.64 -8.81
C ARG A 169 -19.41 1.49 -10.34
N LYS A 170 -18.64 0.60 -11.00
CA LYS A 170 -18.79 0.31 -12.43
C LYS A 170 -20.19 -0.25 -12.76
N LYS A 171 -20.71 -1.22 -11.98
CA LYS A 171 -22.07 -1.79 -12.17
C LYS A 171 -23.16 -0.72 -12.02
N LYS A 172 -23.06 0.17 -11.03
CA LYS A 172 -23.99 1.31 -10.83
C LYS A 172 -23.94 2.31 -12.00
N LYS A 173 -22.74 2.66 -12.51
CA LYS A 173 -22.58 3.51 -13.71
C LYS A 173 -23.19 2.87 -14.96
N LYS A 174 -22.97 1.56 -15.22
CA LYS A 174 -23.58 0.84 -16.36
C LYS A 174 -25.12 0.88 -16.30
N LYS A 175 -25.72 0.51 -15.14
CA LYS A 175 -27.18 0.60 -14.93
C LYS A 175 -27.73 2.02 -15.13
N LYS A 176 -27.04 3.07 -14.68
CA LYS A 176 -27.48 4.48 -14.88
C LYS A 176 -27.41 4.90 -16.37
N LYS A 177 -26.38 4.49 -17.12
CA LYS A 177 -26.27 4.75 -18.57
C LYS A 177 -27.37 4.02 -19.35
N GLU A 178 -27.68 2.78 -18.98
CA GLU A 178 -28.76 1.99 -19.59
C GLU A 178 -30.15 2.58 -19.32
N LYS A 179 -30.47 2.94 -18.06
CA LYS A 179 -31.72 3.66 -17.73
C LYS A 179 -31.87 4.97 -18.52
N ARG A 180 -30.79 5.75 -18.68
CA ARG A 180 -30.78 6.96 -19.52
C ARG A 180 -31.05 6.65 -21.00
N LYS A 181 -30.43 5.60 -21.57
CA LYS A 181 -30.74 5.14 -22.95
C LYS A 181 -32.21 4.75 -23.10
N LYS A 182 -32.77 3.96 -22.18
CA LYS A 182 -34.19 3.56 -22.22
C LYS A 182 -35.14 4.77 -22.10
N LYS A 183 -34.85 5.74 -21.21
CA LYS A 183 -35.65 6.99 -21.12
C LYS A 183 -35.57 7.82 -22.42
N LYS A 184 -34.39 7.98 -23.01
CA LYS A 184 -34.25 8.70 -24.30
C LYS A 184 -35.01 7.99 -25.43
N LYS A 185 -34.93 6.65 -25.53
CA LYS A 185 -35.69 5.90 -26.54
C LYS A 185 -37.22 6.06 -26.35
N LYS A 186 -37.74 5.97 -25.12
CA LYS A 186 -39.18 6.16 -24.86
C LYS A 186 -39.65 7.58 -25.21
N MET A 187 -38.87 8.60 -24.87
CA MET A 187 -39.17 10.00 -25.20
C MET A 187 -39.19 10.25 -26.71
N MET A 188 -38.19 9.74 -27.44
CA MET A 188 -38.13 9.86 -28.90
C MET A 188 -39.29 9.15 -29.60
N MET A 189 -39.69 7.97 -29.11
CA MET A 189 -40.84 7.25 -29.63
C MET A 189 -42.16 8.01 -29.40
N MET A 190 -42.34 8.61 -28.21
CA MET A 190 -43.53 9.41 -27.91
C MET A 190 -43.62 10.69 -28.77
N MET A 191 -42.49 11.36 -29.04
CA MET A 191 -42.44 12.50 -29.95
C MET A 191 -42.82 12.10 -31.39
N MET A 192 -42.32 10.95 -31.87
CA MET A 192 -42.63 10.44 -33.20
C MET A 192 -44.11 10.10 -33.36
N THR A 193 -44.73 9.46 -32.36
CA THR A 193 -46.18 9.18 -32.38
C THR A 193 -47.03 10.45 -32.37
N MET A 194 -46.62 11.49 -31.62
CA MET A 194 -47.33 12.77 -31.60
C MET A 194 -47.21 13.54 -32.92
N MET A 195 -46.05 13.45 -33.60
CA MET A 195 -45.87 14.02 -34.94
C MET A 195 -46.73 13.32 -36.00
N MET A 196 -46.92 12.00 -35.90
CA MET A 196 -47.79 11.26 -36.80
C MET A 196 -49.25 11.68 -36.64
N MET A 197 -49.76 11.73 -35.41
CA MET A 197 -51.15 12.16 -35.14
C MET A 197 -51.44 13.57 -35.66
N MET A 198 -50.47 14.50 -35.57
CA MET A 198 -50.62 15.86 -36.09
C MET A 198 -50.56 15.98 -37.62
N MET A 199 -50.18 14.91 -38.34
CA MET A 199 -50.16 14.87 -39.81
C MET A 199 -51.41 14.19 -40.38
N ASP A 200 -52.22 13.54 -39.54
CA ASP A 200 -53.46 12.87 -39.93
C ASP A 200 -54.71 13.79 -39.75
N ASP A 201 -54.53 15.01 -39.20
CA ASP A 201 -55.59 15.99 -38.88
C ASP A 201 -55.65 17.20 -39.86
N ASP A 202 -54.77 17.27 -40.87
CA ASP A 202 -54.62 18.41 -41.82
C ASP A 202 -55.20 18.13 -43.24
N ASP A 203 -55.94 17.02 -43.44
CA ASP A 203 -56.51 16.59 -44.74
C ASP A 203 -58.03 16.89 -44.91
N ASP A 204 -58.65 17.63 -43.97
CA ASP A 204 -60.05 18.11 -44.02
C ASP A 204 -60.12 19.65 -43.98
N ASP A 205 -59.69 20.34 -45.05
CA ASP A 205 -60.21 21.67 -45.46
C ASP A 205 -59.70 22.00 -46.88
N ASP A 206 -60.63 22.44 -47.74
CA ASP A 206 -60.47 23.05 -49.09
C ASP A 206 -59.72 22.20 -50.15
N ASP A 207 -60.35 21.78 -51.26
CA ASP A 207 -61.15 22.62 -52.15
C ASP A 207 -62.41 21.93 -52.71
N ASP A 208 -63.45 22.75 -52.85
CA ASP A 208 -64.59 22.56 -53.76
C ASP A 208 -64.14 22.57 -55.25
N ASP A 209 -65.13 22.47 -56.14
CA ASP A 209 -65.10 22.85 -57.56
C ASP A 209 -64.57 21.84 -58.63
N ASP A 210 -65.56 21.49 -59.47
CA ASP A 210 -65.52 21.43 -60.93
C ASP A 210 -65.28 20.12 -61.73
N ASP A 211 -66.05 20.08 -62.83
CA ASP A 211 -66.02 19.28 -64.06
C ASP A 211 -66.12 17.74 -63.93
N ASP A 212 -67.27 17.12 -64.18
CA ASP A 212 -68.02 16.97 -65.45
C ASP A 212 -67.33 16.05 -66.50
N ASP A 213 -68.17 15.43 -67.34
CA ASP A 213 -67.90 14.62 -68.53
C ASP A 213 -67.39 13.15 -68.43
N ARG A 214 -68.36 12.22 -68.66
CA ARG A 214 -68.31 11.01 -69.54
C ARG A 214 -67.46 9.81 -69.06
N GLU A 215 -67.65 8.56 -69.48
CA GLU A 215 -68.54 7.86 -70.44
C GLU A 215 -68.65 6.38 -69.93
N GLN A 216 -69.65 5.52 -70.18
CA GLN A 216 -70.77 5.47 -71.14
C GLN A 216 -72.08 5.03 -70.45
#